data_AF-A0A950VHA7-F1
#
_entry.id   AF-A0A950VHA7-F1
#
_cell.length_a   1.000
_cell.length_b   1.000
_cell.length_c   1.000
_cell.angle_alpha   90.00
_cell.angle_beta   90.00
_cell.angle_gamma   90.00
#
_symmetry.space_group_name_H-M   'P 1'
#
loop_
_entity.id
_entity.type
_entity.pdbx_description
1 polymer ?
#
loop_
_entity_poly.entity_id
_entity_poly.type
_entity_poly.pdbx_seq_one_letter_code
_entity_poly.pdbx_strand_id
1 'polypeptide(L)'
;MLLPLLLGDHDRHLVRIEQALGVRMSCRGNRVAIAGDAARVDAAQAALEGLWARLERGESVGRAEVEAAIRLADADTDPRLPLSDLPAIRTRRGAVGPRSAGQAAYMEALANHEMVFAVGPAGTGKTYLAVAQAVA
;
A
#
# COMPACT_ATOMS: atom_id res chain seq x y z
N MET A 1 -21.14 -7.71 8.86
CA MET A 1 -21.12 -6.32 8.34
C MET A 1 -19.70 -5.97 7.93
N LEU A 2 -19.35 -6.09 6.64
CA LEU A 2 -17.98 -5.88 6.13
C LEU A 2 -17.69 -4.44 5.70
N LEU A 3 -18.75 -3.66 5.44
CA LEU A 3 -18.66 -2.26 4.98
C LEU A 3 -17.77 -1.36 5.86
N PRO A 4 -17.87 -1.38 7.21
CA PRO A 4 -17.04 -0.53 8.07
C PRO A 4 -15.56 -0.87 8.00
N LEU A 5 -15.23 -2.13 7.72
CA LEU A 5 -13.85 -2.59 7.55
C LEU A 5 -13.27 -2.13 6.21
N LEU A 6 -14.11 -2.00 5.18
CA LEU A 6 -13.72 -1.47 3.88
C LEU A 6 -13.52 0.05 3.92
N LEU A 7 -14.45 0.79 4.53
CA LEU A 7 -14.38 2.24 4.72
C LEU A 7 -13.16 2.63 5.57
N GLY A 8 -12.87 1.80 6.57
CA GLY A 8 -11.90 2.10 7.61
C GLY A 8 -12.45 3.11 8.60
N ASP A 9 -11.69 3.33 9.68
CA ASP A 9 -12.05 4.32 10.69
C ASP A 9 -12.14 5.72 10.05
N HIS A 10 -13.28 6.40 10.24
CA HIS A 10 -13.57 7.72 9.65
C HIS A 10 -13.34 7.81 8.12
N ASP A 11 -13.69 6.76 7.36
CA ASP A 11 -13.57 6.70 5.89
C ASP A 11 -12.13 6.86 5.36
N ARG A 12 -11.12 6.62 6.22
CA ARG A 12 -9.70 6.79 5.89
C ARG A 12 -9.24 6.02 4.66
N HIS A 13 -9.86 4.88 4.35
CA HIS A 13 -9.49 4.06 3.21
C HIS A 13 -10.00 4.69 1.91
N LEU A 14 -11.20 5.27 1.91
CA LEU A 14 -11.70 6.02 0.75
C LEU A 14 -10.90 7.27 0.49
N VAL A 15 -10.62 8.08 1.52
CA VAL A 15 -9.80 9.29 1.38
C VAL A 15 -8.43 8.95 0.78
N ARG A 16 -7.87 7.79 1.13
CA ARG A 16 -6.59 7.36 0.57
C ARG A 16 -6.67 6.97 -0.90
N ILE A 17 -7.71 6.23 -1.29
CA ILE A 17 -7.96 5.85 -2.70
C ILE A 17 -8.24 7.11 -3.53
N GLU A 18 -9.04 8.03 -3.00
CA GLU A 18 -9.37 9.34 -3.57
C GLU A 18 -8.10 10.14 -3.89
N GLN A 19 -7.21 10.31 -2.90
CA GLN A 19 -5.95 11.04 -3.07
C GLN A 19 -4.97 10.36 -4.04
N ALA A 20 -4.95 9.03 -4.09
CA ALA A 20 -3.98 8.31 -4.90
C ALA A 20 -4.39 8.24 -6.38
N LEU A 21 -5.69 8.08 -6.66
CA LEU A 21 -6.21 7.96 -8.02
C LEU A 21 -6.74 9.29 -8.58
N GLY A 22 -6.77 10.35 -7.76
CA GLY A 22 -7.25 11.67 -8.18
C GLY A 22 -8.75 11.70 -8.51
N VAL A 23 -9.53 10.80 -7.93
CA VAL A 23 -11.00 10.77 -8.05
C VAL A 23 -11.63 11.53 -6.89
N ARG A 24 -12.95 11.69 -6.91
CA ARG A 24 -13.77 12.07 -5.75
C ARG A 24 -14.63 10.91 -5.32
N MET A 25 -14.68 10.62 -4.02
CA MET A 25 -15.46 9.51 -3.49
C MET A 25 -16.41 10.00 -2.39
N SER A 26 -17.62 9.44 -2.35
CA SER A 26 -18.56 9.69 -1.25
C SER A 26 -19.32 8.43 -0.89
N CYS A 27 -19.52 8.20 0.41
CA CYS A 27 -20.30 7.08 0.90
C CYS A 27 -21.65 7.57 1.42
N ARG A 28 -22.74 6.92 0.99
CA ARG A 28 -24.09 7.11 1.55
C ARG A 28 -24.70 5.74 1.85
N GLY A 29 -24.74 5.38 3.14
CA GLY A 29 -25.23 4.08 3.59
C GLY A 29 -24.33 2.95 3.11
N ASN A 30 -24.85 2.10 2.22
CA ASN A 30 -24.11 1.00 1.59
C ASN A 30 -23.68 1.29 0.14
N ARG A 31 -23.77 2.54 -0.31
CA ARG A 31 -23.42 2.94 -1.67
C ARG A 31 -22.20 3.87 -1.63
N VAL A 32 -21.20 3.53 -2.44
CA VAL A 32 -20.05 4.40 -2.71
C VAL A 32 -20.24 5.01 -4.10
N ALA A 33 -20.23 6.33 -4.18
CA ALA A 33 -20.23 7.07 -5.44
C ALA A 33 -18.80 7.55 -5.73
N ILE A 34 -18.35 7.33 -6.96
CA ILE A 34 -17.02 7.71 -7.45
C ILE A 34 -17.23 8.68 -8.63
N ALA A 35 -16.50 9.79 -8.65
CA ALA A 35 -16.58 10.80 -9.69
C ALA A 35 -15.18 11.26 -10.10
N GLY A 36 -14.90 11.30 -11.40
CA GLY A 36 -13.58 11.64 -11.95
C GLY A 36 -13.48 11.24 -13.41
N ASP A 37 -12.27 11.17 -13.94
CA ASP A 37 -12.01 10.63 -15.28
C ASP A 37 -12.36 9.14 -15.35
N ALA A 38 -12.95 8.69 -16.46
CA ALA A 38 -13.44 7.32 -16.61
C ALA A 38 -12.38 6.26 -16.27
N ALA A 39 -11.15 6.41 -16.77
CA ALA A 39 -10.05 5.49 -16.47
C ALA A 39 -9.67 5.45 -14.97
N ARG A 40 -9.77 6.60 -14.28
CA ARG A 40 -9.48 6.70 -12.84
C ARG A 40 -10.64 6.17 -12.00
N VAL A 41 -11.87 6.34 -12.47
CA VAL A 41 -13.08 5.76 -11.85
C VAL A 41 -13.03 4.24 -11.93
N ASP A 42 -12.67 3.68 -13.09
CA ASP A 42 -12.52 2.23 -13.27
C ASP A 42 -11.42 1.66 -12.36
N ALA A 43 -10.28 2.36 -12.23
CA ALA A 43 -9.24 2.00 -11.28
C ALA A 43 -9.74 2.04 -9.82
N ALA A 44 -10.47 3.09 -9.44
CA ALA A 44 -10.99 3.21 -8.08
C ALA A 44 -12.03 2.12 -7.76
N GLN A 45 -12.86 1.75 -8.75
CA GLN A 45 -13.79 0.65 -8.63
C GLN A 45 -13.06 -0.69 -8.47
N ALA A 46 -12.09 -0.99 -9.32
CA ALA A 46 -11.31 -2.23 -9.25
C ALA A 46 -10.55 -2.37 -7.91
N ALA A 47 -10.01 -1.26 -7.38
CA ALA A 47 -9.38 -1.25 -6.07
C ALA A 47 -10.37 -1.61 -4.94
N LEU A 48 -11.57 -1.01 -4.96
CA LEU A 48 -12.62 -1.31 -3.97
C LEU A 48 -13.12 -2.75 -4.06
N GLU A 49 -13.34 -3.26 -5.27
CA GLU A 49 -13.77 -4.65 -5.50
C GLU A 49 -12.70 -5.64 -5.01
N GLY A 50 -11.42 -5.37 -5.28
CA GLY A 50 -10.31 -6.17 -4.78
C GLY A 50 -10.27 -6.21 -3.25
N LEU A 51 -10.46 -5.07 -2.58
CA LEU A 51 -10.53 -5.00 -1.12
C LEU A 51 -11.76 -5.71 -0.56
N TRP A 52 -12.91 -5.61 -1.24
CA TRP A 52 -14.13 -6.30 -0.86
C TRP A 52 -13.95 -7.82 -0.91
N ALA A 53 -13.40 -8.36 -2.00
CA ALA A 53 -13.13 -9.78 -2.15
C ALA A 53 -12.16 -10.32 -1.07
N ARG A 54 -11.23 -9.50 -0.57
CA ARG A 54 -10.37 -9.87 0.56
C ARG A 54 -11.17 -10.00 1.86
N LEU A 55 -12.04 -9.04 2.14
CA LEU A 55 -12.91 -9.07 3.31
C LEU A 55 -13.87 -10.26 3.29
N GLU A 56 -14.41 -10.62 2.12
CA GLU A 56 -15.26 -11.80 1.96
C GLU A 56 -14.52 -13.11 2.27
N ARG A 57 -13.21 -13.16 2.01
CA ARG A 57 -12.34 -14.30 2.36
C ARG A 57 -11.88 -14.29 3.83
N GLY A 58 -12.35 -13.34 4.63
CA GLY A 58 -12.00 -13.20 6.05
C GLY A 58 -10.62 -12.57 6.29
N GLU A 59 -10.01 -11.98 5.27
CA GLU A 59 -8.73 -11.27 5.43
C GLU A 59 -8.94 -9.85 5.98
N SER A 60 -7.97 -9.35 6.73
CA SER A 60 -8.01 -7.98 7.23
C SER A 60 -7.65 -6.98 6.13
N VAL A 61 -8.42 -5.90 6.03
CA VAL A 61 -8.06 -4.72 5.22
C VAL A 61 -7.47 -3.66 6.13
N GLY A 62 -6.18 -3.41 5.94
CA GLY A 62 -5.45 -2.31 6.56
C GLY A 62 -4.91 -1.34 5.52
N ARG A 63 -4.07 -0.43 5.97
CA ARG A 63 -3.41 0.54 5.08
C ARG A 63 -2.59 -0.14 3.98
N ALA A 64 -1.89 -1.23 4.30
CA ALA A 64 -1.02 -1.92 3.34
C ALA A 64 -1.83 -2.53 2.18
N GLU A 65 -2.97 -3.13 2.50
CA GLU A 65 -3.86 -3.75 1.52
C GLU A 65 -4.51 -2.70 0.62
N VAL A 66 -4.91 -1.55 1.18
CA VAL A 66 -5.45 -0.43 0.40
C VAL A 66 -4.42 0.12 -0.58
N GLU A 67 -3.17 0.30 -0.15
CA GLU A 67 -2.08 0.75 -1.03
C GLU A 67 -1.78 -0.29 -2.12
N ALA A 68 -1.88 -1.58 -1.82
CA ALA A 68 -1.70 -2.64 -2.80
C ALA A 68 -2.84 -2.67 -3.84
N ALA A 69 -4.09 -2.50 -3.40
CA ALA A 69 -5.25 -2.44 -4.29
C ALA A 69 -5.19 -1.24 -5.23
N ILE A 70 -4.78 -0.06 -4.73
CA ILE A 70 -4.56 1.14 -5.54
C ILE A 70 -3.52 0.89 -6.63
N ARG A 71 -2.35 0.33 -6.27
CA ARG A 71 -1.28 0.04 -7.23
C ARG A 71 -1.69 -0.97 -8.30
N LEU A 72 -2.46 -1.99 -7.92
CA LEU A 72 -2.91 -3.02 -8.86
C LEU A 72 -3.95 -2.47 -9.84
N ALA A 73 -4.74 -1.50 -9.41
CA ALA A 73 -5.80 -0.92 -10.22
C ALA A 73 -5.34 0.26 -11.10
N ASP A 74 -4.24 0.91 -10.75
CA ASP A 74 -3.67 2.00 -11.53
C ASP A 74 -2.82 1.46 -12.68
N ALA A 75 -3.36 1.49 -13.90
CA ALA A 75 -2.68 1.01 -15.11
C ALA A 75 -1.45 1.85 -15.51
N ASP A 76 -1.33 3.09 -15.01
CA ASP A 76 -0.15 3.96 -15.20
C ASP A 76 0.98 3.64 -14.21
N THR A 77 0.72 2.82 -13.19
CA THR A 77 1.75 2.36 -12.25
C THR A 77 2.52 1.19 -12.87
N ASP A 78 3.85 1.34 -13.01
CA ASP A 78 4.76 0.33 -13.60
C ASP A 78 4.47 -1.08 -13.03
N PRO A 79 4.15 -2.10 -13.86
CA PRO A 79 3.74 -3.45 -13.43
C PRO A 79 4.83 -4.24 -12.66
N ARG A 80 6.02 -3.68 -12.49
CA ARG A 80 7.23 -4.37 -11.98
C ARG A 80 7.25 -4.72 -10.49
N LEU A 81 6.15 -4.57 -9.75
CA LEU A 81 6.11 -4.91 -8.32
C LEU A 81 4.92 -5.81 -7.95
N PRO A 82 5.01 -7.13 -8.20
CA PRO A 82 4.31 -8.09 -7.36
C PRO A 82 4.91 -8.01 -5.95
N LEU A 83 4.22 -7.31 -5.04
CA LEU A 83 4.61 -7.23 -3.61
C LEU A 83 4.47 -8.56 -2.85
N SER A 84 4.13 -9.64 -3.53
CA SER A 84 4.12 -10.99 -2.97
C SER A 84 5.52 -11.56 -2.70
N ASP A 85 6.59 -11.00 -3.31
CA ASP A 85 7.96 -11.55 -3.22
C ASP A 85 9.04 -10.54 -2.79
N LEU A 86 8.69 -9.40 -2.19
CA LEU A 86 9.71 -8.52 -1.62
C LEU A 86 10.17 -9.04 -0.24
N PRO A 87 11.49 -9.07 0.04
CA PRO A 87 12.03 -9.61 1.28
C PRO A 87 11.53 -8.79 2.47
N ALA A 88 10.55 -9.34 3.18
CA ALA A 88 10.03 -8.75 4.40
C ALA A 88 10.99 -9.07 5.54
N ILE A 89 11.56 -8.04 6.16
CA ILE A 89 12.37 -8.19 7.36
C ILE A 89 11.41 -8.46 8.52
N ARG A 90 11.36 -9.70 8.99
CA ARG A 90 10.55 -10.10 10.16
C ARG A 90 11.30 -9.73 11.43
N THR A 91 10.84 -8.70 12.13
CA THR A 91 11.35 -8.36 13.47
C THR A 91 10.38 -8.84 14.54
N ARG A 92 10.83 -8.98 15.80
CA ARG A 92 9.99 -9.35 16.97
C ARG A 92 8.75 -8.45 17.20
N ARG A 93 8.65 -7.28 16.55
CA ARG A 93 7.53 -6.33 16.65
C ARG A 93 6.66 -6.24 15.39
N GLY A 94 6.92 -7.03 14.36
CA GLY A 94 6.17 -7.03 13.09
C GLY A 94 7.07 -7.00 11.85
N ALA A 95 6.46 -7.14 10.67
CA ALA A 95 7.15 -7.10 9.38
C ALA A 95 7.45 -5.66 8.96
N VAL A 96 8.73 -5.36 8.69
CA VAL A 96 9.16 -4.07 8.15
C VAL A 96 9.37 -4.24 6.63
N GLY A 97 8.44 -3.68 5.86
CA GLY A 97 8.48 -3.69 4.39
C GLY A 97 8.83 -2.31 3.80
N PRO A 98 9.37 -2.28 2.57
CA PRO A 98 9.70 -1.03 1.89
C PRO A 98 8.44 -0.23 1.53
N ARG A 99 8.49 1.10 1.70
CA ARG A 99 7.40 2.05 1.39
C ARG A 99 7.69 2.91 0.15
N SER A 100 8.84 2.72 -0.48
CA SER A 100 9.21 3.34 -1.76
C SER A 100 10.19 2.46 -2.51
N ALA A 101 10.32 2.66 -3.83
CA ALA A 101 11.30 1.92 -4.65
C ALA A 101 12.74 2.10 -4.13
N GLY A 102 13.10 3.31 -3.68
CA GLY A 102 14.40 3.57 -3.07
C GLY A 102 14.63 2.81 -1.75
N GLN A 103 13.57 2.58 -0.97
CA GLN A 103 13.67 1.75 0.24
C GLN A 103 13.78 0.27 -0.10
N ALA A 104 13.10 -0.21 -1.14
CA ALA A 104 13.21 -1.59 -1.60
C ALA A 104 14.63 -1.89 -2.08
N ALA A 105 15.17 -1.03 -2.96
CA ALA A 105 16.56 -1.12 -3.42
C ALA A 105 17.55 -1.01 -2.25
N TYR A 106 17.27 -0.17 -1.26
CA TYR A 106 18.11 -0.06 -0.06
C TYR A 106 18.08 -1.34 0.80
N MET A 107 16.91 -1.94 1.01
CA MET A 107 16.77 -3.19 1.77
C MET A 107 17.43 -4.36 1.04
N GLU A 108 17.29 -4.43 -0.28
CA GLU A 108 17.96 -5.44 -1.10
C GLU A 108 19.49 -5.26 -1.07
N ALA A 109 19.97 -4.01 -1.14
CA ALA A 109 21.39 -3.72 -1.00
C ALA A 109 21.91 -4.16 0.38
N LEU A 110 21.16 -3.88 1.46
CA LEU A 110 21.49 -4.30 2.82
C LEU A 110 21.53 -5.82 3.00
N ALA A 111 20.76 -6.58 2.22
CA ALA A 111 20.75 -8.04 2.26
C ALA A 111 21.92 -8.68 1.50
N ASN A 112 22.38 -8.02 0.43
CA ASN A 112 23.33 -8.61 -0.52
C ASN A 112 24.76 -8.08 -0.43
N HIS A 113 25.01 -7.01 0.35
CA HIS A 113 26.32 -6.35 0.42
C HIS A 113 26.76 -6.10 1.87
N GLU A 114 28.05 -6.29 2.15
CA GLU A 114 28.64 -6.05 3.47
C GLU A 114 28.69 -4.56 3.86
N MET A 115 28.72 -3.66 2.87
CA MET A 115 28.78 -2.21 3.07
C MET A 115 27.86 -1.49 2.08
N VAL A 116 26.96 -0.65 2.61
CA VAL A 116 25.97 0.08 1.81
C VAL A 116 25.95 1.56 2.21
N PHE A 117 26.12 2.45 1.23
CA PHE A 117 25.95 3.88 1.41
C PHE A 117 24.59 4.31 0.86
N ALA A 118 23.75 4.90 1.72
CA ALA A 118 22.42 5.38 1.34
C ALA A 118 22.33 6.90 1.43
N VAL A 119 22.03 7.54 0.30
CA VAL A 119 21.81 8.98 0.20
C VAL A 119 20.33 9.23 -0.11
N GLY A 120 19.73 10.20 0.57
CA GLY A 120 18.36 10.62 0.26
C GLY A 120 17.81 11.63 1.26
N PRO A 121 16.66 12.25 0.98
CA PRO A 121 16.05 13.30 1.79
C PRO A 121 15.87 12.91 3.26
N ALA A 122 15.93 13.88 4.18
CA ALA A 122 15.62 13.62 5.59
C ALA A 122 14.21 13.00 5.74
N GLY A 123 14.03 12.09 6.70
CA GLY A 123 12.74 11.44 6.96
C GLY A 123 12.40 10.20 6.10
N THR A 124 13.24 9.81 5.14
CA THR A 124 12.98 8.63 4.27
C THR A 124 13.29 7.27 4.90
N GLY A 125 13.47 7.19 6.22
CA GLY A 125 13.58 5.91 6.94
C GLY A 125 14.89 5.12 6.77
N LYS A 126 15.94 5.70 6.15
CA LYS A 126 17.26 5.07 5.94
C LYS A 126 17.82 4.42 7.21
N THR A 127 17.90 5.18 8.30
CA THR A 127 18.41 4.67 9.59
C THR A 127 17.51 3.59 10.19
N TYR A 128 16.19 3.76 10.10
CA TYR A 128 15.24 2.80 10.66
C TYR A 128 15.30 1.45 9.95
N LEU A 129 15.39 1.45 8.61
CA LEU A 129 15.52 0.22 7.82
C LEU A 129 16.85 -0.50 8.05
N ALA A 130 17.95 0.25 8.18
CA ALA A 130 19.26 -0.32 8.54
C ALA A 130 19.21 -1.03 9.90
N VAL A 131 18.64 -0.35 10.91
CA VAL A 131 18.50 -0.92 12.26
C VAL A 131 17.57 -2.13 12.23
N ALA A 132 16.44 -2.06 11.50
CA ALA A 132 15.50 -3.18 11.38
C ALA A 132 16.16 -4.42 10.76
N GLN A 133 17.00 -4.25 9.73
CA GLN A 133 17.78 -5.35 9.14
C GLN A 133 18.82 -5.90 10.12
N ALA A 134 19.49 -5.05 10.89
CA ALA A 134 20.54 -5.45 11.81
C ALA A 134 20.04 -6.24 13.04
N VAL A 135 18.76 -6.07 13.41
CA VAL A 135 18.14 -6.74 14.57
C VAL A 135 17.21 -7.89 14.19
N ALA A 136 17.04 -8.16 12.90
CA ALA A 136 16.26 -9.29 12.38
C ALA A 136 17.12 -10.56 12.31
#